data_AF-A0A4S4BRA7-F1
#
_entry.id   AF-A0A4S4BRA7-F1
#
_cell.length_a   1.000
_cell.length_b   1.000
_cell.length_c   1.000
_cell.angle_alpha   90.00
_cell.angle_beta   90.00
_cell.angle_gamma   90.00
#
_symmetry.space_group_name_H-M   'P 1'
#
loop_
_entity.id
_entity.type
_entity.pdbx_description
1 polymer ?
#
loop_
_entity_poly.entity_id
_entity_poly.type
_entity_poly.pdbx_seq_one_letter_code
_entity_poly.pdbx_strand_id
1 'polypeptide(L)'
;MKKYYIAVTYEVCEHNNIYLDMNEYNIDSSKDLDKQIREVAKVDVAPLVKFYESDTSDFKEIRLYKEYKFKEYECGCDGSQF
;
A
#
# COMPACT_ATOMS: atom_id res chain seq x y z
N MET A 1 -23.20 3.35 8.00
CA MET A 1 -22.24 2.94 9.05
C MET A 1 -20.90 3.61 8.75
N LYS A 2 -20.14 4.00 9.77
CA LYS A 2 -18.83 4.63 9.59
C LYS A 2 -17.85 3.55 9.14
N LYS A 3 -17.12 3.79 8.04
CA LYS A 3 -16.05 2.92 7.56
C LYS A 3 -14.71 3.42 8.11
N TYR A 4 -13.84 2.48 8.43
CA TYR A 4 -12.47 2.73 8.84
C TYR A 4 -11.54 2.14 7.79
N TYR A 5 -10.38 2.75 7.61
CA TYR A 5 -9.48 2.37 6.55
C TYR A 5 -8.04 2.26 7.01
N ILE A 6 -7.35 1.24 6.51
CA ILE A 6 -5.89 1.11 6.63
C ILE A 6 -5.25 0.94 5.26
N ALA A 7 -4.05 1.47 5.11
CA ALA A 7 -3.18 1.19 3.98
C ALA A 7 -1.99 0.35 4.46
N VAL A 8 -1.67 -0.71 3.73
CA VAL A 8 -0.49 -1.53 3.97
C VAL A 8 0.42 -1.40 2.77
N THR A 9 1.66 -1.00 3.00
CA THR A 9 2.71 -0.87 1.99
C THR A 9 3.44 -2.20 1.81
N TYR A 10 3.84 -2.51 0.58
CA TYR A 10 4.54 -3.75 0.26
C TYR A 10 5.75 -3.48 -0.62
N GLU A 11 6.86 -4.14 -0.30
CA GLU A 11 7.99 -4.33 -1.18
C GLU A 11 7.68 -5.50 -2.13
N VAL A 12 7.84 -5.27 -3.43
CA VAL A 12 7.53 -6.25 -4.47
C VAL A 12 8.63 -6.22 -5.51
N CYS A 13 9.35 -7.33 -5.63
CA CYS A 13 10.36 -7.53 -6.65
C CYS A 13 10.22 -8.92 -7.26
N GLU A 14 9.72 -8.99 -8.50
CA GLU A 14 9.49 -10.27 -9.20
C GLU A 14 10.80 -11.04 -9.42
N HIS A 15 11.89 -10.35 -9.75
CA HIS A 15 13.19 -10.96 -10.02
C HIS A 15 13.76 -11.72 -8.82
N ASN A 16 13.59 -11.15 -7.64
CA ASN A 16 14.07 -11.73 -6.39
C ASN A 16 13.00 -12.55 -5.66
N ASN A 17 11.82 -12.72 -6.28
CA ASN A 17 10.64 -13.36 -5.68
C ASN A 17 10.29 -12.77 -4.29
N ILE A 18 10.38 -11.45 -4.17
CA ILE A 18 10.10 -10.71 -2.93
C ILE A 18 8.66 -10.22 -2.96
N TYR A 19 7.95 -10.50 -1.87
CA TYR A 19 6.64 -9.94 -1.58
C TYR A 19 6.52 -9.79 -0.05
N LEU A 20 6.83 -8.60 0.46
CA LEU A 20 6.95 -8.36 1.90
C LEU A 20 6.06 -7.21 2.31
N ASP A 21 5.32 -7.40 3.41
CA ASP A 21 4.65 -6.31 4.09
C ASP A 21 5.68 -5.39 4.76
N MET A 22 5.45 -4.08 4.68
CA MET A 22 6.36 -3.09 5.24
C MET A 22 5.74 -2.38 6.44
N ASN A 23 4.78 -1.49 6.21
CA ASN A 23 4.15 -0.70 7.26
C ASN A 23 2.63 -0.63 7.06
N GLU A 24 1.94 -0.35 8.16
CA GLU A 24 0.50 -0.11 8.19
C GLU A 24 0.21 1.34 8.58
N TYR A 25 -0.75 1.97 7.90
CA TYR A 25 -1.15 3.35 8.12
C TYR A 25 -2.66 3.46 8.27
N ASN A 26 -3.11 4.16 9.32
CA ASN A 26 -4.51 4.58 9.43
C ASN A 26 -4.80 5.68 8.41
N ILE A 27 -5.86 5.52 7.62
CA ILE A 27 -6.26 6.47 6.60
C ILE A 27 -7.48 7.25 7.06
N ASP A 28 -7.37 8.57 7.00
CA ASP A 28 -8.44 9.48 7.40
C ASP A 28 -9.44 9.64 6.25
N SER A 29 -10.63 9.06 6.42
CA SER A 29 -11.70 9.11 5.42
C SER A 29 -12.29 10.49 5.20
N SER A 30 -11.97 11.48 6.04
CA SER A 30 -12.40 12.88 5.87
C SER A 30 -11.51 13.67 4.90
N LYS A 31 -10.35 13.11 4.54
CA LYS A 31 -9.39 13.71 3.61
C LYS A 31 -9.38 12.97 2.27
N ASP A 32 -8.67 13.53 1.30
CA ASP A 32 -8.47 12.87 0.01
C ASP A 32 -7.73 11.54 0.20
N LEU A 33 -8.40 10.43 -0.11
CA LEU A 33 -7.87 9.09 0.07
C LEU A 33 -6.72 8.83 -0.90
N ASP A 34 -6.90 9.15 -2.18
CA ASP A 34 -5.90 8.87 -3.22
C ASP A 34 -4.61 9.66 -2.96
N LYS A 35 -4.72 10.89 -2.46
CA LYS A 35 -3.56 11.69 -2.04
C LYS A 35 -2.82 11.03 -0.87
N GLN A 36 -3.52 10.58 0.16
CA GLN A 36 -2.90 9.89 1.29
C GLN A 36 -2.21 8.59 0.86
N ILE A 37 -2.83 7.80 -0.01
CA ILE A 37 -2.23 6.56 -0.53
C ILE A 37 -0.94 6.83 -1.31
N ARG A 38 -0.91 7.90 -2.13
CA ARG A 38 0.31 8.32 -2.82
C ARG A 38 1.40 8.78 -1.85
N GLU A 39 1.03 9.46 -0.77
CA GLU A 39 1.97 9.91 0.25
C GLU A 39 2.60 8.73 1.00
N VAL A 40 1.81 7.74 1.45
CA VAL A 40 2.36 6.56 2.14
C VAL A 40 3.24 5.72 1.20
N ALA A 41 2.84 5.54 -0.07
CA ALA A 41 3.66 4.85 -1.07
C ALA A 41 5.01 5.56 -1.26
N LYS A 42 5.01 6.89 -1.29
CA LYS A 42 6.22 7.69 -1.42
C LYS A 42 7.13 7.62 -0.19
N VAL A 43 6.55 7.62 1.02
CA VAL A 43 7.31 7.54 2.28
C VAL A 43 8.08 6.23 2.37
N ASP A 44 7.41 5.12 2.04
CA ASP A 44 8.01 3.78 2.11
C ASP A 44 8.74 3.37 0.83
N VAL A 45 8.63 4.17 -0.24
CA VAL A 45 9.10 3.79 -1.58
C VAL A 45 8.50 2.44 -1.98
N ALA A 46 7.20 2.28 -1.76
CA ALA A 46 6.51 1.01 -1.89
C ALA A 46 5.86 0.86 -3.29
N PRO A 47 6.25 -0.14 -4.10
CA PRO A 47 5.65 -0.40 -5.40
C PRO A 47 4.19 -0.83 -5.33
N LEU A 48 3.74 -1.35 -4.19
CA LEU A 48 2.37 -1.78 -3.96
C LEU A 48 1.85 -1.23 -2.64
N VAL A 49 0.63 -0.70 -2.69
CA VAL A 49 -0.16 -0.38 -1.49
C VAL A 49 -1.51 -1.08 -1.58
N LYS A 50 -1.84 -1.88 -0.57
CA LYS A 50 -3.19 -2.43 -0.43
C LYS A 50 -3.97 -1.59 0.56
N PHE A 51 -5.14 -1.18 0.12
CA PHE A 51 -6.04 -0.34 0.87
C PHE A 51 -7.22 -1.19 1.34
N TYR A 52 -7.41 -1.27 2.65
CA TYR A 52 -8.42 -2.09 3.30
C TYR A 52 -9.47 -1.23 3.98
N GLU A 53 -10.69 -1.76 4.05
CA GLU A 53 -11.77 -1.18 4.83
C GLU A 53 -12.22 -2.11 5.96
N SER A 54 -12.77 -1.52 7.01
CA SER A 54 -13.44 -2.23 8.11
C SER A 54 -14.69 -1.48 8.55
N ASP A 55 -15.65 -2.23 9.08
CA ASP A 55 -16.85 -1.68 9.72
C ASP A 55 -16.58 -1.28 11.19
N THR A 56 -15.43 -1.68 11.76
CA THR A 56 -15.02 -1.38 13.13
C THR A 56 -13.64 -0.71 13.17
N SER A 57 -13.38 0.09 14.20
CA SER A 57 -12.11 0.80 14.37
C SER A 57 -10.97 -0.08 14.91
N ASP A 58 -11.28 -1.29 15.38
CA ASP A 58 -10.31 -2.25 15.88
C ASP A 58 -9.75 -3.16 14.77
N PHE A 59 -10.22 -2.98 13.52
CA PHE A 59 -9.72 -3.67 12.32
C PHE A 59 -9.62 -5.20 12.44
N LYS A 60 -10.44 -5.83 13.29
CA LYS A 60 -10.46 -7.30 13.44
C LYS A 60 -10.95 -8.00 12.18
N GLU A 61 -11.87 -7.36 11.46
CA GLU A 61 -12.35 -7.80 10.16
C GLU A 61 -12.03 -6.72 9.13
N ILE A 62 -10.98 -6.96 8.33
CA ILE A 62 -10.61 -6.10 7.21
C ILE A 62 -10.98 -6.76 5.88
N ARG A 63 -11.41 -5.95 4.93
CA ARG A 63 -11.70 -6.37 3.55
C ARG A 63 -10.82 -5.55 2.62
N LEU A 64 -10.18 -6.21 1.68
CA LEU A 64 -9.41 -5.53 0.65
C LEU A 64 -10.39 -4.68 -0.17
N TYR A 65 -10.19 -3.37 -0.14
CA TYR A 65 -11.02 -2.41 -0.85
C TYR A 65 -10.43 -2.10 -2.22
N LYS A 66 -9.11 -1.83 -2.28
CA LYS A 66 -8.42 -1.48 -3.52
C LYS A 66 -6.92 -1.77 -3.43
N GLU A 67 -6.30 -2.04 -4.56
CA GLU A 67 -4.85 -2.11 -4.70
C GLU A 67 -4.33 -0.95 -5.56
N TYR A 68 -3.19 -0.40 -5.17
CA TYR A 68 -2.51 0.68 -5.86
C TYR A 68 -1.10 0.23 -6.22
N LYS A 69 -0.77 0.29 -7.51
CA LYS A 69 0.55 -0.06 -8.02
C LYS A 69 1.27 1.19 -8.48
N PHE A 70 2.52 1.32 -8.06
CA PHE A 70 3.39 2.48 -8.29
C PHE A 70 4.65 2.02 -9.00
N LYS A 71 4.64 2.10 -10.33
CA LYS A 71 5.76 1.63 -11.17
C LYS A 71 7.06 2.39 -10.90
N GLU A 72 6.94 3.65 -10.49
CA GLU A 72 8.09 4.49 -10.13
C GLU A 72 8.87 3.98 -8.90
N TYR A 73 8.27 3.08 -8.10
CA TYR A 73 8.88 2.47 -6.92
C TYR A 73 9.16 0.98 -7.12
N GLU A 74 8.83 0.41 -8.29
CA GLU A 74 9.24 -0.96 -8.61
C GLU A 74 10.76 -1.01 -8.68
N CYS A 75 11.34 -2.11 -8.16
CA CYS A 75 12.77 -2.35 -8.25
C CYS A 75 13.21 -2.20 -9.71
N GLY A 76 14.05 -1.20 -9.98
CA GLY A 76 14.62 -0.93 -11.30
C GLY A 76 15.63 -2.00 -11.68
N CYS A 77 15.16 -3.19 -12.00
CA CYS A 77 15.96 -4.19 -12.68
C CYS A 77 16.05 -3.80 -14.16
N ASP A 78 16.80 -2.74 -14.46
CA ASP A 78 17.37 -2.58 -15.80
C ASP A 78 18.28 -3.80 -15.99
N GLY A 79 17.88 -4.74 -16.85
CA GLY A 79 18.61 -5.98 -17.17
C GLY A 79 19.94 -5.77 -17.88
N SER A 80 20.69 -4.72 -17.53
CA SER A 80 21.97 -4.34 -18.10
C SER A 80 22.92 -3.84 -17.01
N GLN A 81 23.28 -4.73 -16.09
CA GLN A 81 24.57 -4.67 -15.39
C GLN A 81 25.15 -6.09 -15.27
N PHE A 82 25.61 -6.61 -16.42
CA PHE A 82 26.65 -7.63 -16.50
C PHE A 82 27.75 -7.09 -17.41
#